data_AF-A0A353LG25-F1
#
_entry.id   AF-A0A353LG25-F1
#
_cell.length_a   1.000
_cell.length_b   1.000
_cell.length_c   1.000
_cell.angle_alpha   90.00
_cell.angle_beta   90.00
_cell.angle_gamma   90.00
#
_symmetry.space_group_name_H-M   'P 1'
#
loop_
_entity.id
_entity.type
_entity.pdbx_description
1 polymer ?
#
loop_
_entity_poly.entity_id
_entity_poly.type
_entity_poly.pdbx_seq_one_letter_code
_entity_poly.pdbx_strand_id
1 'polypeptide(L)'
;MKKVFILLLGAGVLFSCTNFGKKVTESEEYQKLQAERDSLQAVLKTSDAETQEMMAVISEVEANFDKIREAEKYISTQSAQSGEMSQDTKKRVSDNFQMIQEILKRNKAQLAELNRKYASSNKQVASMQSTIDR
;
A
#
# COMPACT_ATOMS: atom_id res chain seq x y z
N MET A 1 32.88 -49.41 30.31
CA MET A 1 33.60 -48.12 30.17
C MET A 1 33.52 -47.51 28.76
N LYS A 2 33.57 -48.29 27.67
CA LYS A 2 33.47 -47.79 26.28
C LYS A 2 32.13 -47.07 25.96
N LYS A 3 31.01 -47.57 26.52
CA LYS A 3 29.66 -47.00 26.34
C LYS A 3 29.44 -45.67 27.08
N VAL A 4 30.19 -45.41 28.15
CA VAL A 4 30.12 -44.16 28.93
C VAL A 4 30.92 -43.05 28.24
N PHE A 5 32.04 -43.40 27.62
CA PHE A 5 32.85 -42.45 26.83
C PHE A 5 32.10 -41.90 25.61
N ILE A 6 31.30 -42.74 24.93
CA ILE A 6 30.49 -42.32 23.77
C ILE A 6 29.36 -41.36 24.19
N LEU A 7 28.77 -41.56 25.36
CA LEU A 7 27.71 -40.70 25.92
C LEU A 7 28.22 -39.32 26.33
N LEU A 8 29.43 -39.24 26.89
CA LEU A 8 30.09 -37.97 27.25
C LEU A 8 30.54 -37.16 26.03
N LEU A 9 31.02 -37.83 24.98
CA LEU A 9 31.38 -37.19 23.70
C LEU A 9 30.16 -36.61 22.98
N GLY A 10 29.02 -37.30 23.00
CA GLY A 10 27.76 -36.78 22.45
C GLY A 10 27.20 -35.58 23.22
N ALA A 11 27.31 -35.58 24.55
CA ALA A 11 26.87 -34.46 25.39
C ALA A 11 27.71 -33.18 25.19
N GLY A 12 29.03 -33.31 24.96
CA GLY A 12 29.91 -32.18 24.68
C GLY A 12 29.64 -31.49 23.33
N VAL A 13 29.26 -32.25 22.30
CA VAL A 13 28.90 -31.69 20.98
C VAL A 13 27.59 -30.91 21.05
N LEU A 14 26.59 -31.40 21.79
CA LEU A 14 25.32 -30.69 21.98
C LEU A 14 25.48 -29.39 22.79
N PHE A 15 26.38 -29.36 23.79
CA PHE A 15 26.71 -28.14 24.53
C PHE A 15 27.49 -27.14 23.65
N SER A 16 28.36 -27.61 22.75
CA SER A 16 29.13 -26.73 21.86
C SER A 16 28.24 -26.10 20.77
N CYS A 17 27.30 -26.87 20.18
CA CYS A 17 26.36 -26.35 19.19
C CYS A 17 25.37 -25.33 19.76
N THR A 18 24.97 -25.46 21.03
CA THR A 18 24.03 -24.53 21.68
C THR A 18 24.69 -23.25 22.19
N ASN A 19 25.93 -23.33 22.72
CA ASN A 19 26.64 -22.15 23.23
C ASN A 19 27.33 -21.32 22.12
N PHE A 20 27.78 -21.96 21.04
CA PHE A 20 28.34 -21.24 19.88
C PHE A 20 27.24 -20.50 19.10
N GLY A 21 26.07 -21.12 18.91
CA GLY A 21 24.89 -20.47 18.30
C GLY A 21 24.41 -19.26 19.11
N LYS A 22 24.35 -19.37 20.45
CA LYS A 22 23.98 -18.26 21.34
C LYS A 22 24.94 -17.06 21.24
N LYS A 23 26.25 -17.30 21.21
CA LYS A 23 27.25 -16.22 21.06
C LYS A 23 27.17 -15.52 19.71
N VAL A 24 26.86 -16.25 18.64
CA VAL A 24 26.67 -15.66 17.31
C VAL A 24 25.41 -14.79 17.30
N THR A 25 24.30 -15.25 17.87
CA THR A 25 23.05 -14.48 17.91
C THR A 25 23.09 -13.26 18.84
N GLU A 26 23.93 -13.27 19.87
CA GLU A 26 24.13 -12.14 20.78
C GLU A 26 25.21 -11.14 20.29
N SER A 27 25.93 -11.47 19.21
CA SER A 27 26.91 -10.56 18.63
C SER A 27 26.23 -9.31 18.08
N GLU A 28 26.87 -8.16 18.26
CA GLU A 28 26.35 -6.85 17.82
C GLU A 28 26.08 -6.84 16.31
N GLU A 29 26.97 -7.44 15.52
CA GLU A 29 26.84 -7.58 14.07
C GLU A 29 25.61 -8.41 13.66
N TYR A 30 25.35 -9.52 14.36
CA TYR A 30 24.16 -10.34 14.09
C TYR A 30 22.87 -9.60 14.43
N GLN A 31 22.84 -8.87 15.54
CA GLN A 31 21.68 -8.07 15.92
C GLN A 31 21.44 -6.90 14.97
N LYS A 32 22.49 -6.23 14.49
CA LYS A 32 22.39 -5.20 13.43
C LYS A 32 21.84 -5.79 12.15
N LEU A 33 22.40 -6.91 11.68
CA LEU A 33 21.94 -7.58 10.47
C LEU A 33 20.49 -8.07 10.59
N GLN A 34 20.08 -8.56 11.77
CA GLN A 34 18.71 -8.94 12.04
C GLN A 34 17.77 -7.72 12.02
N ALA A 35 18.16 -6.61 12.65
CA ALA A 35 17.40 -5.37 12.66
C ALA A 35 17.25 -4.77 11.25
N GLU A 36 18.31 -4.80 10.44
CA GLU A 36 18.26 -4.42 9.02
C GLU A 36 17.27 -5.29 8.24
N ARG A 37 17.33 -6.62 8.40
CA ARG A 37 16.41 -7.55 7.74
C ARG A 37 14.96 -7.31 8.15
N ASP A 38 14.71 -7.15 9.45
CA ASP A 38 13.37 -6.88 9.98
C ASP A 38 12.84 -5.54 9.47
N SER A 39 13.70 -4.51 9.41
CA SER A 39 13.37 -3.20 8.84
C SER A 39 13.04 -3.28 7.36
N LEU A 40 13.87 -3.95 6.55
CA LEU A 40 13.63 -4.16 5.12
C LEU A 40 12.31 -4.91 4.88
N GLN A 41 12.01 -5.94 5.67
CA GLN A 41 10.74 -6.66 5.57
C GLN A 41 9.53 -5.80 5.93
N ALA A 42 9.67 -4.90 6.91
CA ALA A 42 8.61 -3.97 7.26
C ALA A 42 8.36 -2.93 6.16
N VAL A 43 9.42 -2.39 5.54
CA VAL A 43 9.31 -1.47 4.40
C VAL A 43 8.65 -2.16 3.19
N LEU A 44 9.05 -3.39 2.86
CA LEU A 44 8.47 -4.15 1.75
C LEU A 44 6.96 -4.38 1.93
N LYS A 45 6.55 -4.85 3.12
CA LYS A 45 5.12 -5.08 3.40
C LYS A 45 4.29 -3.79 3.32
N THR A 46 4.87 -2.69 3.81
CA THR A 46 4.23 -1.37 3.80
C THR A 46 4.09 -0.86 2.36
N SER A 47 5.16 -0.96 1.56
CA SER A 47 5.17 -0.60 0.14
C SER A 47 4.18 -1.41 -0.69
N ASP A 48 4.06 -2.72 -0.45
CA ASP A 48 3.10 -3.58 -1.16
C ASP A 48 1.65 -3.18 -0.86
N ALA A 49 1.33 -2.96 0.42
CA ALA A 49 -0.01 -2.54 0.83
C ALA A 49 -0.38 -1.16 0.24
N GLU A 50 0.55 -0.21 0.24
CA GLU A 50 0.37 1.12 -0.36
C GLU A 50 0.17 1.05 -1.87
N THR A 51 0.92 0.20 -2.55
CA THR A 51 0.79 0.00 -3.99
C THR A 51 -0.59 -0.57 -4.33
N GLN A 52 -1.08 -1.54 -3.56
CA GLN A 52 -2.42 -2.10 -3.74
C GLN A 52 -3.51 -1.04 -3.52
N GLU A 53 -3.37 -0.21 -2.47
CA GLU A 53 -4.32 0.88 -2.21
C GLU A 53 -4.30 1.92 -3.34
N MET A 54 -3.12 2.31 -3.82
CA MET A 54 -2.98 3.22 -4.96
C MET A 54 -3.66 2.67 -6.21
N MET A 55 -3.43 1.40 -6.53
CA MET A 55 -4.06 0.77 -7.70
C MET A 55 -5.59 0.69 -7.55
N ALA A 56 -6.10 0.44 -6.35
CA ALA A 56 -7.53 0.45 -6.09
C ALA A 56 -8.16 1.84 -6.32
N VAL A 57 -7.52 2.90 -5.81
CA VAL A 57 -7.98 4.28 -6.02
C VAL A 57 -7.91 4.66 -7.50
N ILE A 58 -6.84 4.29 -8.21
CA ILE A 58 -6.72 4.53 -9.66
C ILE A 58 -7.86 3.85 -10.42
N SER A 59 -8.10 2.57 -10.13
CA SER A 59 -9.17 1.80 -10.78
C SER A 59 -10.56 2.41 -10.52
N GLU A 60 -10.82 2.88 -9.31
CA GLU A 60 -12.08 3.56 -8.99
C GLU A 60 -12.21 4.88 -9.75
N VAL A 61 -11.14 5.67 -9.82
CA VAL A 61 -11.11 6.94 -10.56
C VAL A 61 -11.33 6.71 -12.06
N GLU A 62 -10.74 5.68 -12.64
CA GLU A 62 -10.95 5.28 -14.04
C GLU A 62 -12.42 4.90 -14.31
N ALA A 63 -13.01 4.04 -13.47
CA ALA A 63 -14.42 3.66 -13.59
C ALA A 63 -15.36 4.88 -13.43
N ASN A 64 -14.97 5.84 -12.60
CA ASN A 64 -15.69 7.10 -12.43
C ASN A 64 -15.58 8.00 -13.68
N PHE A 65 -14.43 8.03 -14.36
CA PHE A 65 -14.30 8.74 -15.64
C PHE A 65 -15.12 8.11 -16.76
N ASP A 66 -15.28 6.79 -16.78
CA ASP A 66 -16.16 6.13 -17.75
C ASP A 66 -17.61 6.56 -17.58
N LYS A 67 -18.09 6.64 -16.33
CA LYS A 67 -19.44 7.16 -16.02
C LYS A 67 -19.61 8.62 -16.43
N ILE A 68 -18.60 9.45 -16.17
CA ILE A 68 -18.60 10.86 -16.60
C ILE A 68 -18.69 10.93 -18.12
N ARG A 69 -17.91 10.14 -18.85
CA ARG A 69 -17.92 10.13 -20.32
C ARG A 69 -19.28 9.73 -20.89
N GLU A 70 -19.96 8.76 -20.27
CA GLU A 70 -21.32 8.37 -20.67
C GLU A 70 -22.32 9.52 -20.45
N ALA A 71 -22.28 10.14 -19.27
CA ALA A 71 -23.12 11.28 -18.93
C ALA A 71 -22.86 12.49 -19.86
N GLU A 72 -21.59 12.79 -20.15
CA GLU A 72 -21.19 13.84 -21.10
C GLU A 72 -21.67 13.55 -22.52
N LYS A 73 -21.55 12.30 -22.97
CA LYS A 73 -22.06 11.89 -24.29
C LYS A 73 -23.57 12.10 -24.38
N TYR A 74 -24.32 11.76 -23.32
CA TYR A 74 -25.76 12.02 -23.27
C TYR A 74 -26.05 13.52 -23.37
N ILE A 75 -25.42 14.34 -22.52
CA ILE A 75 -25.60 15.80 -22.50
C ILE A 75 -25.29 16.40 -23.87
N SER A 76 -24.15 16.03 -24.47
CA SER A 76 -23.74 16.49 -25.80
C SER A 76 -24.76 16.14 -26.87
N THR A 77 -25.25 14.90 -26.88
CA THR A 77 -26.28 14.45 -27.85
C THR A 77 -27.58 15.24 -27.71
N GLN A 78 -28.05 15.48 -26.47
CA GLN A 78 -29.27 16.25 -26.26
C GLN A 78 -29.09 17.73 -26.62
N SER A 79 -27.92 18.30 -26.38
CA SER A 79 -27.62 19.70 -26.72
C SER A 79 -27.50 19.95 -28.23
N ALA A 80 -27.17 18.92 -29.00
CA ALA A 80 -27.04 18.99 -30.45
C ALA A 80 -28.38 18.84 -31.19
N GLN A 81 -29.46 18.42 -30.52
CA GLN A 81 -30.78 18.35 -31.14
C GLN A 81 -31.36 19.76 -31.30
N SER A 82 -31.66 20.14 -32.54
CA SER A 82 -32.32 21.41 -32.86
C SER A 82 -33.76 21.43 -32.32
N GLY A 83 -34.07 22.40 -31.44
CA GLY A 83 -35.40 22.58 -30.86
C GLY A 83 -35.33 22.86 -29.35
N GLU A 84 -36.45 23.26 -28.74
CA GLU A 84 -36.49 23.41 -27.29
C GLU A 84 -36.49 22.03 -26.62
N MET A 85 -35.55 21.80 -25.71
CA MET A 85 -35.51 20.57 -24.92
C MET A 85 -36.79 20.41 -24.09
N SER A 86 -37.33 19.19 -24.07
CA SER A 86 -38.45 18.85 -23.18
C SER A 86 -38.04 19.06 -21.71
N GLN A 87 -39.02 19.31 -20.82
CA GLN A 87 -38.73 19.44 -19.38
C GLN A 87 -38.07 18.18 -18.80
N ASP A 88 -38.47 16.97 -19.24
CA ASP A 88 -37.85 15.73 -18.81
C ASP A 88 -36.37 15.67 -19.22
N THR A 89 -36.07 16.06 -20.47
CA THR A 89 -34.69 16.11 -20.97
C THR A 89 -33.85 17.12 -20.20
N LYS A 90 -34.37 18.33 -19.94
CA LYS A 90 -33.70 19.35 -19.13
C LYS A 90 -33.39 18.82 -17.72
N LYS A 91 -34.35 18.12 -17.10
CA LYS A 91 -34.16 17.49 -15.79
C LYS A 91 -33.05 16.44 -15.82
N ARG A 92 -33.06 15.52 -16.79
CA ARG A 92 -32.03 14.48 -16.92
C ARG A 92 -30.64 15.06 -17.15
N VAL A 93 -30.51 16.12 -17.96
CA VAL A 93 -29.23 16.81 -18.16
C VAL A 93 -28.74 17.42 -16.85
N SER A 94 -29.63 18.09 -16.10
CA SER A 94 -29.28 18.64 -14.79
C SER A 94 -28.84 17.57 -13.80
N ASP A 95 -29.56 16.45 -13.73
CA ASP A 95 -29.24 15.33 -12.84
C ASP A 95 -27.88 14.70 -13.21
N ASN A 96 -27.57 14.56 -14.50
CA ASN A 96 -26.26 14.10 -14.97
C ASN A 96 -25.12 15.08 -14.62
N PHE A 97 -25.33 16.38 -14.76
CA PHE A 97 -24.34 17.38 -14.34
C PHE A 97 -24.04 17.32 -12.84
N GLN A 98 -25.08 17.18 -12.01
CA GLN A 98 -24.91 17.01 -10.56
C GLN A 98 -24.14 15.73 -10.23
N MET A 99 -24.46 14.62 -10.92
CA MET A 99 -23.72 13.37 -10.77
C MET A 99 -22.23 13.54 -11.11
N ILE A 100 -21.91 14.17 -12.25
CA ILE A 100 -20.52 14.44 -12.66
C ILE A 100 -19.80 15.26 -11.59
N GLN A 101 -20.43 16.33 -11.07
CA GLN A 101 -19.85 17.17 -10.04
C GLN A 101 -19.52 16.38 -8.76
N GLU A 102 -20.44 15.54 -8.30
CA GLU A 102 -20.21 14.71 -7.10
C GLU A 102 -19.13 13.65 -7.32
N ILE A 103 -19.08 13.03 -8.50
CA ILE A 103 -18.00 12.09 -8.85
C ILE A 103 -16.64 12.80 -8.85
N LEU A 104 -16.53 13.95 -9.50
CA LEU A 104 -15.28 14.72 -9.54
C LEU A 104 -14.83 15.16 -8.14
N LYS A 105 -15.77 15.58 -7.29
CA LYS A 105 -15.49 15.94 -5.90
C LYS A 105 -14.97 14.74 -5.10
N ARG A 106 -15.58 13.56 -5.27
CA ARG A 106 -15.13 12.32 -4.62
C ARG A 106 -13.74 11.92 -5.10
N ASN A 107 -13.50 11.89 -6.41
CA ASN A 107 -12.19 11.58 -6.99
C ASN A 107 -11.11 12.51 -6.43
N LYS A 108 -11.37 13.82 -6.37
CA LYS A 108 -10.43 14.79 -5.80
C LYS A 108 -10.11 14.50 -4.33
N ALA A 109 -11.11 14.14 -3.54
CA ALA A 109 -10.92 13.79 -2.13
C ALA A 109 -10.08 12.50 -1.97
N GLN A 110 -10.38 11.47 -2.76
CA GLN A 110 -9.64 10.20 -2.74
C GLN A 110 -8.17 10.38 -3.14
N LEU A 111 -7.90 11.15 -4.20
CA LEU A 111 -6.54 11.47 -4.62
C LEU A 111 -5.79 12.30 -3.57
N ALA A 112 -6.46 13.24 -2.90
CA ALA A 112 -5.84 14.02 -1.83
C ALA A 112 -5.48 13.15 -0.62
N GLU A 113 -6.36 12.20 -0.26
CA GLU A 113 -6.10 11.26 0.83
C GLU A 113 -4.96 10.30 0.48
N LEU A 114 -4.96 9.74 -0.73
CA LEU A 114 -3.89 8.89 -1.22
C LEU A 114 -2.52 9.61 -1.18
N ASN A 115 -2.47 10.87 -1.62
CA ASN A 115 -1.26 11.68 -1.54
C ASN A 115 -0.78 11.94 -0.10
N ARG A 116 -1.70 12.14 0.85
CA ARG A 116 -1.35 12.30 2.26
C ARG A 116 -0.77 11.02 2.85
N LYS A 117 -1.38 9.87 2.55
CA LYS A 117 -0.90 8.56 2.98
C LYS A 117 0.50 8.31 2.44
N TYR A 118 0.71 8.49 1.14
CA TYR A 118 2.02 8.37 0.50
C TYR A 118 3.09 9.28 1.15
N ALA A 119 2.76 10.54 1.42
CA ALA A 119 3.68 11.46 2.08
C ALA A 119 4.01 11.04 3.53
N SER A 120 3.03 10.48 4.26
CA SER A 120 3.23 9.94 5.60
C SER A 120 4.14 8.71 5.57
N SER A 121 3.91 7.81 4.63
CA SER A 121 4.71 6.59 4.44
C SER A 121 6.16 6.89 4.11
N ASN A 122 6.41 7.86 3.22
CA ASN A 122 7.77 8.29 2.92
C ASN A 122 8.52 8.84 4.15
N LYS A 123 7.80 9.53 5.06
CA LYS A 123 8.38 9.97 6.34
C LYS A 123 8.69 8.80 7.27
N GLN A 124 7.82 7.78 7.32
CA GLN A 124 8.05 6.59 8.14
C GLN A 124 9.30 5.84 7.65
N VAL A 125 9.42 5.61 6.34
CA VAL A 125 10.61 5.00 5.73
C VAL A 125 11.88 5.79 6.07
N ALA A 126 11.85 7.11 5.94
CA ALA A 126 12.99 7.96 6.31
C ALA A 126 13.37 7.82 7.81
N SER A 127 12.38 7.73 8.71
CA SER A 127 12.63 7.53 10.14
C SER A 127 13.23 6.14 10.45
N MET A 128 12.80 5.11 9.73
CA MET A 128 13.34 3.76 9.87
C MET A 128 14.79 3.70 9.39
N GLN A 129 15.10 4.34 8.25
CA GLN A 129 16.47 4.47 7.76
C GLN A 129 17.37 5.16 8.79
N SER A 130 16.91 6.26 9.39
CA SER A 130 17.67 6.95 10.44
C SER A 130 17.90 6.13 11.71
N THR A 131 17.08 5.10 11.95
CA THR A 131 17.25 4.18 13.08
C THR A 131 18.25 3.08 12.76
N ILE A 132 18.36 2.67 11.49
CA ILE A 132 19.37 1.70 11.02
C ILE A 132 20.76 2.36 10.98
N ASP A 133 20.84 3.61 10.53
CA ASP A 133 22.11 4.32 10.35
C ASP A 133 22.78 4.75 11.68
N ARG A 134 22.09 4.60 12.82
CA ARG A 134 22.52 5.05 14.15
C ARG A 134 23.09 3.92 14.99
#